data_AF-A0A7S4RZJ7-F1
#
_entry.id   AF-A0A7S4RZJ7-F1
#
_cell.length_a   1.000
_cell.length_b   1.000
_cell.length_c   1.000
_cell.angle_alpha   90.00
_cell.angle_beta   90.00
_cell.angle_gamma   90.00
#
_symmetry.space_group_name_H-M   'P 1'
#
loop_
_entity.id
_entity.type
_entity.pdbx_description
1 polymer ?
#
loop_
_entity_poly.entity_id
_entity_poly.type
_entity_poly.pdbx_seq_one_letter_code
_entity_poly.pdbx_strand_id
1 'polypeptide(L)'
;MGSRQSTNIAPPPNPTTDERIANETTDKSIPNHEPTPVSKRKKKIPPNLQGFALVEYKCRKKKRAYDICSNTKHKSFVAGREYKNEDGDEQSCEDLFDSYKECILKGMMKDREKRGLKPPTEESALGVFAEYADEE
;
A
#
# COMPACT_ATOMS: atom_id res chain seq x y z
N MET A 1 -18.54 40.88 27.51
CA MET A 1 -17.12 40.55 27.75
C MET A 1 -16.74 39.44 26.78
N GLY A 2 -16.11 39.78 25.65
CA GLY A 2 -15.78 38.83 24.59
C GLY A 2 -14.28 38.82 24.35
N SER A 3 -13.60 37.78 24.84
CA SER A 3 -12.16 37.61 24.71
C SER A 3 -11.82 37.01 23.35
N ARG A 4 -11.20 37.83 22.49
CA ARG A 4 -10.51 37.39 21.27
C ARG A 4 -9.14 36.85 21.67
N GLN A 5 -8.87 35.56 21.45
CA GLN A 5 -7.51 35.04 21.51
C GLN A 5 -6.92 35.06 20.09
N SER A 6 -5.87 35.85 19.94
CA SER A 6 -5.06 35.99 18.72
C SER A 6 -3.72 35.34 19.02
N THR A 7 -3.36 34.31 18.26
CA THR A 7 -2.03 33.69 18.34
C THR A 7 -1.33 33.86 17.00
N ASN A 8 -0.37 34.78 17.00
CA ASN A 8 0.65 34.93 15.98
C ASN A 8 1.57 33.70 15.99
N ILE A 9 1.75 33.04 14.85
CA ILE A 9 2.82 32.06 14.64
C ILE A 9 3.60 32.50 13.40
N ALA A 10 4.85 32.87 13.61
CA ALA A 10 5.80 33.20 12.56
C ALA A 10 6.34 31.92 11.88
N PRO A 11 6.60 31.93 10.56
CA PRO A 11 7.26 30.81 9.88
C PRO A 11 8.79 30.86 10.04
N PRO A 12 9.47 29.72 10.25
CA PRO A 12 10.93 29.65 10.18
C PRO A 12 11.45 29.67 8.72
N PRO A 13 12.69 30.12 8.49
CA PRO A 13 13.23 30.44 7.17
C PRO A 13 13.74 29.24 6.36
N ASN A 14 13.61 29.33 5.04
CA ASN A 14 14.30 28.51 4.04
C ASN A 14 15.79 28.88 3.94
N PRO A 15 16.66 27.91 3.58
CA PRO A 15 17.87 28.20 2.82
C PRO A 15 17.78 27.67 1.39
N THR A 16 17.91 28.60 0.44
CA THR A 16 18.09 28.40 -1.01
C THR A 16 19.57 28.61 -1.35
N THR A 17 20.21 27.69 -2.07
CA THR A 17 21.42 27.89 -2.91
C THR A 17 21.54 26.63 -3.79
N ASP A 18 21.24 26.57 -5.09
CA ASP A 18 21.73 27.24 -6.32
C ASP A 18 23.17 26.90 -6.75
N GLU A 19 23.34 26.77 -8.08
CA GLU A 19 24.51 26.47 -8.93
C GLU A 19 24.92 24.99 -9.10
N ARG A 20 24.71 24.28 -10.22
CA ARG A 20 24.84 24.49 -11.69
C ARG A 20 26.28 24.26 -12.21
N ILE A 21 26.36 23.43 -13.27
CA ILE A 21 27.28 23.44 -14.44
C ILE A 21 28.24 22.23 -14.64
N ALA A 22 28.00 21.57 -15.80
CA ALA A 22 28.87 20.93 -16.81
C ALA A 22 29.57 19.57 -16.60
N ASN A 23 29.07 18.59 -17.37
CA ASN A 23 29.72 17.80 -18.43
C ASN A 23 31.21 17.43 -18.31
N GLU A 24 31.53 16.13 -18.40
CA GLU A 24 32.42 15.63 -19.47
C GLU A 24 32.34 14.09 -19.65
N THR A 25 32.48 13.71 -20.91
CA THR A 25 32.40 12.36 -21.50
C THR A 25 33.69 11.58 -21.26
N THR A 26 33.64 10.30 -20.90
CA THR A 26 34.72 9.37 -21.30
C THR A 26 34.24 7.93 -21.47
N ASP A 27 34.43 7.48 -22.71
CA ASP A 27 34.45 6.13 -23.24
C ASP A 27 35.33 5.17 -22.40
N LYS A 28 34.77 4.03 -21.96
CA LYS A 28 35.33 2.67 -22.16
C LYS A 28 34.75 1.61 -21.23
N SER A 29 34.51 0.47 -21.87
CA SER A 29 34.46 -0.90 -21.34
C SER A 29 33.21 -1.32 -20.58
N ILE A 30 32.42 -2.14 -21.26
CA ILE A 30 31.46 -3.08 -20.72
C ILE A 30 32.26 -4.24 -20.10
N PRO A 31 32.12 -4.56 -18.80
CA PRO A 31 32.29 -5.91 -18.32
C PRO A 31 30.90 -6.54 -18.20
N ASN A 32 30.72 -7.67 -18.88
CA ASN A 32 29.60 -8.58 -18.66
C ASN A 32 29.39 -8.82 -17.16
N HIS A 33 28.33 -8.22 -16.59
CA HIS A 33 27.88 -8.57 -15.27
C HIS A 33 26.73 -9.57 -15.41
N GLU A 34 27.09 -10.83 -15.20
CA GLU A 34 26.19 -11.94 -14.89
C GLU A 34 25.11 -11.47 -13.90
N PRO A 35 23.81 -11.76 -14.12
CA PRO A 35 22.76 -11.37 -13.20
C PRO A 35 22.96 -12.12 -11.88
N THR A 36 23.49 -11.41 -10.90
CA THR A 36 23.59 -11.92 -9.54
C THR A 36 22.18 -12.28 -9.04
N PRO A 37 21.97 -13.48 -8.47
CA PRO A 37 20.69 -13.84 -7.90
C PRO A 37 20.42 -12.93 -6.71
N VAL A 38 19.51 -11.98 -6.89
CA VAL A 38 19.04 -11.10 -5.82
C VAL A 38 18.39 -11.98 -4.76
N SER A 39 19.17 -12.31 -3.73
CA SER A 39 18.71 -13.04 -2.55
C SER A 39 17.59 -12.23 -1.91
N LYS A 40 16.34 -12.65 -2.15
CA LYS A 40 15.14 -12.09 -1.52
C LYS A 40 15.25 -12.31 -0.02
N ARG A 41 15.86 -11.37 0.71
CA ARG A 41 15.86 -11.34 2.17
C ARG A 41 14.40 -11.40 2.63
N LYS A 42 13.97 -12.55 3.15
CA LYS A 42 12.65 -12.73 3.76
C LYS A 42 12.53 -11.70 4.88
N LYS A 43 11.68 -10.68 4.70
CA LYS A 43 11.40 -9.69 5.75
C LYS A 43 10.89 -10.46 6.96
N LYS A 44 11.65 -10.41 8.07
CA LYS A 44 11.28 -11.08 9.32
C LYS A 44 9.91 -10.56 9.75
N ILE A 45 8.97 -11.47 9.95
CA ILE A 45 7.68 -11.15 10.55
C ILE A 45 7.96 -10.80 12.02
N PRO A 46 7.43 -9.69 12.56
CA PRO A 46 7.56 -9.38 13.97
C PRO A 46 7.10 -10.58 14.83
N PRO A 47 7.87 -10.98 15.85
CA PRO A 47 7.74 -12.30 16.48
C PRO A 47 6.43 -12.57 17.24
N ASN A 48 5.54 -11.59 17.40
CA ASN A 48 4.33 -11.72 18.23
C ASN A 48 3.01 -11.39 17.50
N LEU A 49 3.01 -11.37 16.17
CA LEU A 49 1.76 -11.14 15.42
C LEU A 49 0.98 -12.45 15.26
N GLN A 50 -0.24 -12.50 15.77
CA GLN A 50 -1.19 -13.59 15.58
C GLN A 50 -2.55 -13.05 15.13
N GLY A 51 -3.36 -13.90 14.50
CA GLY A 51 -4.71 -13.53 14.11
C GLY A 51 -4.75 -12.46 13.02
N PHE A 52 -5.74 -11.57 13.13
CA PHE A 52 -5.94 -10.47 12.18
C PHE A 52 -4.69 -9.59 12.01
N ALA A 53 -3.94 -9.32 13.08
CA ALA A 53 -2.73 -8.49 13.00
C ALA A 53 -1.64 -9.13 12.11
N LEU A 54 -1.54 -10.46 12.09
CA LEU A 54 -0.62 -11.18 11.19
C LEU A 54 -1.12 -11.13 9.74
N VAL A 55 -2.42 -11.25 9.54
CA VAL A 55 -3.06 -11.16 8.22
C VAL A 55 -2.87 -9.77 7.63
N GLU A 56 -3.16 -8.73 8.41
CA GLU A 56 -2.97 -7.33 8.02
C GLU A 56 -1.49 -7.05 7.69
N TYR A 57 -0.55 -7.55 8.50
CA TYR A 57 0.87 -7.39 8.22
C TYR A 57 1.28 -7.98 6.85
N LYS A 58 0.73 -9.14 6.49
CA LYS A 58 0.98 -9.77 5.19
C LYS A 58 0.35 -8.98 4.04
N CYS A 59 -0.85 -8.43 4.25
CA CYS A 59 -1.59 -7.68 3.24
C CYS A 59 -1.23 -6.18 3.18
N ARG A 60 -0.37 -5.70 4.09
CA ARG A 60 0.02 -4.29 4.23
C ARG A 60 0.48 -3.62 2.93
N LYS A 61 1.19 -4.35 2.07
CA LYS A 61 1.65 -3.79 0.78
C LYS A 61 0.47 -3.46 -0.13
N LYS A 62 -0.49 -4.37 -0.25
CA LYS A 62 -1.70 -4.19 -1.06
C LYS A 62 -2.57 -3.08 -0.47
N LYS A 63 -2.73 -3.06 0.86
CA LYS A 63 -3.41 -1.98 1.59
C LYS A 63 -2.79 -0.62 1.26
N ARG A 64 -1.46 -0.51 1.30
CA ARG A 64 -0.76 0.75 1.02
C ARG A 64 -1.00 1.24 -0.41
N ALA A 65 -0.99 0.35 -1.40
CA ALA A 65 -1.28 0.72 -2.79
C ALA A 65 -2.72 1.26 -2.92
N TYR A 66 -3.70 0.53 -2.37
CA TYR A 66 -5.09 0.98 -2.33
C TYR A 66 -5.26 2.31 -1.60
N ASP A 67 -4.69 2.46 -0.40
CA ASP A 67 -4.79 3.68 0.40
C ASP A 67 -4.22 4.90 -0.35
N ILE A 68 -3.12 4.73 -1.08
CA ILE A 68 -2.55 5.82 -1.89
C ILE A 68 -3.55 6.20 -3.00
N CYS A 69 -4.03 5.22 -3.78
CA CYS A 69 -4.97 5.45 -4.86
C CYS A 69 -6.26 6.12 -4.37
N SER A 70 -6.87 5.54 -3.32
CA SER A 70 -8.11 6.02 -2.72
C SER A 70 -7.97 7.44 -2.16
N ASN A 71 -6.87 7.74 -1.45
CA ASN A 71 -6.62 9.08 -0.94
C ASN A 71 -6.39 10.10 -2.06
N THR A 72 -5.69 9.74 -3.13
CA THR A 72 -5.50 10.63 -4.28
C THR A 72 -6.83 10.90 -4.98
N LYS A 73 -7.64 9.86 -5.23
CA LYS A 73 -8.99 9.99 -5.79
C LYS A 73 -9.88 10.88 -4.93
N HIS A 74 -9.86 10.68 -3.61
CA HIS A 74 -10.63 11.51 -2.69
C HIS A 74 -10.15 12.97 -2.67
N LYS A 75 -8.84 13.22 -2.70
CA LYS A 75 -8.28 14.58 -2.77
C LYS A 75 -8.68 15.30 -4.05
N SER A 76 -8.66 14.61 -5.19
CA SER A 76 -9.13 15.18 -6.47
C SER A 76 -10.62 15.51 -6.41
N PHE A 77 -11.43 14.59 -5.86
CA PHE A 77 -12.86 14.81 -5.65
C PHE A 77 -13.15 16.03 -4.77
N VAL A 78 -12.50 16.14 -3.61
CA VAL A 78 -12.66 17.29 -2.70
C VAL A 78 -12.21 18.60 -3.35
N ALA A 79 -11.19 18.55 -4.21
CA ALA A 79 -10.71 19.71 -4.96
C ALA A 79 -11.56 20.05 -6.21
N GLY A 80 -12.64 19.30 -6.49
CA GLY A 80 -13.47 19.48 -7.68
C GLY A 80 -12.74 19.16 -9.00
N ARG A 81 -11.67 18.37 -8.94
CA ARG A 81 -10.86 17.95 -10.09
C ARG A 81 -11.21 16.52 -10.49
N GLU A 82 -11.19 16.25 -11.78
CA GLU A 82 -11.25 14.88 -12.28
C GLU A 82 -10.01 14.11 -11.81
N TYR A 83 -10.24 12.89 -11.32
CA TYR A 83 -9.17 11.98 -11.00
C TYR A 83 -8.55 11.46 -12.31
N LYS A 84 -7.27 11.76 -12.53
CA LYS A 84 -6.48 11.20 -13.62
C LYS A 84 -5.48 10.23 -13.02
N ASN A 85 -5.50 8.97 -13.45
CA ASN A 85 -4.38 8.06 -13.21
C ASN A 85 -3.20 8.61 -14.02
N GLU A 86 -2.23 9.21 -13.36
CA GLU A 86 -1.12 9.92 -14.02
C GLU A 86 -0.21 8.96 -14.82
N ASP A 87 -0.33 7.65 -14.58
CA ASP A 87 0.61 6.65 -15.12
C ASP A 87 0.07 5.80 -16.28
N GLY A 88 -1.19 5.95 -16.70
CA GLY A 88 -1.77 5.04 -17.71
C GLY A 88 -1.81 3.57 -17.26
N ASP A 89 -1.52 3.31 -15.99
CA ASP A 89 -1.59 2.01 -15.37
C ASP A 89 -3.04 1.52 -15.39
N GLU A 90 -3.24 0.33 -15.95
CA GLU A 90 -4.54 -0.31 -16.13
C GLU A 90 -5.24 -0.66 -14.81
N GLN A 91 -4.54 -0.58 -13.67
CA GLN A 91 -5.10 -0.93 -12.37
C GLN A 91 -5.89 0.22 -11.75
N SER A 92 -7.21 0.05 -11.73
CA SER A 92 -8.14 0.89 -10.99
C SER A 92 -7.87 0.81 -9.48
N CYS A 93 -8.24 1.86 -8.74
CA CYS A 93 -8.30 1.77 -7.28
C CYS A 93 -9.21 0.62 -6.81
N GLU A 94 -10.17 0.21 -7.63
CA GLU A 94 -11.04 -0.94 -7.39
C GLU A 94 -10.28 -2.26 -7.47
N ASP A 95 -9.43 -2.46 -8.49
CA ASP A 95 -8.59 -3.66 -8.60
C ASP A 95 -7.61 -3.77 -7.43
N LEU A 96 -7.04 -2.63 -7.00
CA LEU A 96 -6.19 -2.56 -5.82
C LEU A 96 -6.96 -2.91 -4.54
N PHE A 97 -8.24 -2.52 -4.46
CA PHE A 97 -9.11 -2.87 -3.36
C PHE A 97 -9.43 -4.36 -3.34
N ASP A 98 -9.84 -4.93 -4.47
CA ASP A 98 -10.18 -6.35 -4.56
C ASP A 98 -8.98 -7.24 -4.25
N SER A 99 -7.81 -6.88 -4.78
CA SER A 99 -6.55 -7.57 -4.46
C SER A 99 -6.24 -7.52 -2.95
N TYR A 100 -6.50 -6.39 -2.29
CA TYR A 100 -6.34 -6.24 -0.83
C TYR A 100 -7.38 -7.05 -0.05
N LYS A 101 -8.67 -6.94 -0.43
CA LYS A 101 -9.80 -7.64 0.16
C LYS A 101 -9.58 -9.15 0.12
N GLU A 102 -9.25 -9.68 -1.05
CA GLU A 102 -8.94 -11.09 -1.26
C GLU A 102 -7.79 -11.57 -0.37
N CYS A 103 -6.73 -10.75 -0.24
CA CYS A 103 -5.60 -11.07 0.65
C CYS A 103 -6.05 -11.21 2.11
N ILE A 104 -6.91 -10.31 2.59
CA ILE A 104 -7.43 -10.35 3.96
C ILE A 104 -8.33 -11.58 4.14
N LEU A 105 -9.27 -11.82 3.23
CA LEU A 105 -10.22 -12.95 3.34
C LEU A 105 -9.49 -14.29 3.30
N LYS A 106 -8.59 -14.51 2.33
CA LYS A 106 -7.73 -15.71 2.28
C LYS A 106 -6.84 -15.84 3.52
N GLY A 107 -6.32 -14.73 4.03
CA GLY A 107 -5.49 -14.74 5.25
C GLY A 107 -6.28 -15.12 6.49
N MET A 108 -7.51 -14.62 6.62
CA MET A 108 -8.42 -14.92 7.73
C MET A 108 -8.92 -16.36 7.70
N MET A 109 -9.26 -16.90 6.53
CA MET A 109 -9.61 -18.32 6.37
C MET A 109 -8.48 -19.23 6.88
N LYS A 110 -7.26 -18.99 6.42
CA LYS A 110 -6.07 -19.75 6.86
C LYS A 110 -5.77 -19.60 8.34
N ASP A 111 -6.03 -18.44 8.94
CA ASP A 111 -5.86 -18.25 10.40
C ASP A 111 -6.93 -19.03 11.19
N ARG A 112 -8.18 -19.06 10.71
CA ARG A 112 -9.27 -19.84 11.32
C ARG A 112 -8.99 -21.34 11.28
N GLU A 113 -8.58 -21.86 10.13
CA GLU A 113 -8.19 -23.27 9.96
C GLU A 113 -7.09 -23.66 10.94
N LYS A 114 -6.04 -22.83 11.06
CA LYS A 114 -4.94 -23.06 12.01
C LYS A 114 -5.37 -23.07 13.46
N ARG A 115 -6.42 -22.32 13.80
CA ARG A 115 -7.00 -22.27 15.15
C ARG A 115 -8.04 -23.36 15.39
N GLY A 116 -8.36 -24.19 14.39
CA GLY A 116 -9.40 -25.22 14.51
C GLY A 116 -10.81 -24.65 14.72
N LEU A 117 -11.05 -23.43 14.24
CA LEU A 117 -12.37 -22.80 14.36
C LEU A 117 -13.35 -23.45 13.38
N LYS A 118 -14.63 -23.49 13.75
CA LYS A 118 -15.71 -23.92 12.86
C LYS A 118 -15.68 -23.12 11.54
N PRO A 119 -16.12 -23.73 10.42
CA PRO A 119 -16.23 -23.01 9.16
C PRO A 119 -17.07 -21.73 9.34
N PRO A 120 -16.79 -20.67 8.58
CA PRO A 120 -17.59 -19.46 8.64
C PRO A 120 -19.05 -19.76 8.29
N THR A 121 -19.98 -19.01 8.86
CA THR A 121 -21.39 -19.05 8.43
C THR A 121 -21.52 -18.40 7.06
N GLU A 122 -22.46 -18.86 6.24
CA GLU A 122 -22.75 -18.33 4.89
C GLU A 122 -23.06 -16.82 4.93
N GLU A 123 -23.74 -16.34 5.97
CA GLU A 123 -24.03 -14.91 6.16
C GLU A 123 -22.78 -14.04 6.45
N SER A 124 -21.65 -14.66 6.82
CA SER A 124 -20.43 -13.92 7.12
C SER A 124 -19.66 -13.62 5.84
N ALA A 125 -18.94 -12.49 5.81
CA ALA A 125 -18.09 -12.13 4.66
C ALA A 125 -17.05 -13.21 4.30
N LEU A 126 -16.67 -14.08 5.25
CA LEU A 126 -15.79 -15.22 5.00
C LEU A 126 -16.54 -16.45 4.46
N GLY A 127 -17.82 -16.62 4.80
CA GLY A 127 -18.66 -17.69 4.27
C GLY A 127 -19.00 -17.43 2.81
N VAL A 128 -19.48 -16.22 2.50
CA VAL A 128 -19.69 -15.75 1.13
C VAL A 128 -18.42 -15.91 0.29
N PHE A 129 -17.26 -15.56 0.85
CA PHE A 129 -15.98 -15.72 0.14
C PHE A 129 -15.58 -17.18 -0.08
N ALA A 130 -15.87 -18.08 0.86
CA ALA A 130 -15.55 -19.49 0.74
C ALA A 130 -16.37 -20.14 -0.38
N GLU A 131 -17.66 -19.79 -0.49
CA GLU A 131 -18.55 -20.28 -1.54
C GLU A 131 -18.02 -19.97 -2.95
N TYR A 132 -17.54 -18.74 -3.18
CA TYR A 132 -16.94 -18.36 -4.47
C TYR A 132 -15.52 -18.91 -4.69
N ALA A 133 -14.81 -19.31 -3.62
CA ALA A 133 -13.44 -19.80 -3.73
C ALA A 133 -13.36 -21.30 -4.10
N ASP A 134 -14.44 -22.05 -3.92
CA ASP A 134 -14.54 -23.48 -4.26
C ASP A 134 -14.98 -23.72 -5.74
N GLU A 135 -15.33 -22.67 -6.49
CA GLU A 135 -15.76 -22.73 -7.90
C GLU A 135 -14.63 -22.51 -8.93
N GLU A 136 -13.37 -22.35 -8.50
CA GLU A 136 -12.18 -22.08 -9.36
C GLU A 136 -11.18 -23.26 -9.35
#